data_AF-A0AAN6XTZ3-F1
#
_entry.id   AF-A0AAN6XTZ3-F1
#
_cell.length_a   1.000
_cell.length_b   1.000
_cell.length_c   1.000
_cell.angle_alpha   90.00
_cell.angle_beta   90.00
_cell.angle_gamma   90.00
#
_symmetry.space_group_name_H-M   'P 1'
#
loop_
_entity.id
_entity.type
_entity.pdbx_description
1 polymer ?
#
loop_
_entity_poly.entity_id
_entity_poly.type
_entity_poly.pdbx_seq_one_letter_code
_entity_poly.pdbx_strand_id
1 'polypeptide(L)'
;SLSSLLSRPYFWRVWVLQEVALAKDAVLICGCKTVSWGLITRRSKVVGYDAGLCPSHLVSKFNALQALVAFHPQNNHYITSLPPALGFERPKVRDVGQLLNLLDIASFCDASDPRDKVYALLGLVTGLEPLGFLPDYTETVEDVYLDIAILLAQECGPM
;
A
#
# COMPACT_ATOMS: atom_id res chain seq x y z
N SER A 1 -12.43 20.22 4.56
CA SER A 1 -12.37 19.43 5.82
C SER A 1 -11.18 18.48 5.76
N LEU A 2 -10.90 17.67 6.81
CA LEU A 2 -9.85 16.62 6.75
C LEU A 2 -10.10 15.65 5.59
N SER A 3 -11.36 15.27 5.36
CA SER A 3 -11.76 14.47 4.19
C SER A 3 -11.35 15.13 2.87
N SER A 4 -11.64 16.42 2.65
CA SER A 4 -11.22 17.13 1.42
C SER A 4 -9.70 17.19 1.23
N LEU A 5 -8.92 17.17 2.33
CA LEU A 5 -7.47 17.14 2.27
C LEU A 5 -6.97 15.75 1.86
N LEU A 6 -7.52 14.69 2.47
CA LEU A 6 -7.16 13.29 2.19
C LEU A 6 -7.61 12.84 0.80
N SER A 7 -8.59 13.50 0.17
CA SER A 7 -8.96 13.27 -1.22
C SER A 7 -7.95 13.82 -2.24
N ARG A 8 -6.86 14.48 -1.82
CA ARG A 8 -5.86 15.01 -2.76
C ARG A 8 -5.00 13.88 -3.35
N PRO A 9 -4.61 13.96 -4.64
CA PRO A 9 -3.84 12.91 -5.32
C PRO A 9 -2.55 12.51 -4.61
N TYR A 10 -1.91 13.44 -3.90
CA TYR A 10 -0.71 13.15 -3.12
C TYR A 10 -0.89 11.93 -2.19
N PHE A 11 -2.00 11.85 -1.45
CA PHE A 11 -2.21 10.79 -0.46
C PHE A 11 -2.45 9.40 -1.08
N TRP A 12 -2.83 9.36 -2.36
CA TRP A 12 -3.13 8.13 -3.10
C TRP A 12 -1.91 7.52 -3.76
N ARG A 13 -0.80 8.26 -3.84
CA ARG A 13 0.45 7.78 -4.43
C ARG A 13 1.05 6.62 -3.64
N VAL A 14 1.60 5.64 -4.35
CA VAL A 14 2.24 4.47 -3.73
C VAL A 14 3.42 4.84 -2.83
N TRP A 15 4.20 5.86 -3.20
CA TRP A 15 5.34 6.33 -2.40
C TRP A 15 4.97 6.80 -1.00
N VAL A 16 3.73 7.25 -0.78
CA VAL A 16 3.28 7.66 0.56
C VAL A 16 3.33 6.48 1.53
N LEU A 17 3.08 5.25 1.07
CA LEU A 17 3.21 4.05 1.91
C LEU A 17 4.59 3.98 2.58
N GLN A 18 5.64 4.27 1.81
CA GLN A 18 7.00 4.29 2.30
C GLN A 18 7.28 5.49 3.19
N GLU A 19 6.86 6.69 2.77
CA GLU A 19 7.04 7.93 3.53
C GLU A 19 6.49 7.82 4.96
N VAL A 20 5.30 7.22 5.14
CA VAL A 20 4.70 7.08 6.48
C VAL A 20 5.19 5.86 7.25
N ALA A 21 5.47 4.74 6.59
CA ALA A 21 5.92 3.54 7.28
C ALA A 21 7.39 3.61 7.74
N LEU A 22 8.25 4.37 7.05
CA LEU A 22 9.66 4.51 7.42
C LEU A 22 9.96 5.75 8.27
N ALA A 23 9.05 6.72 8.33
CA ALA A 23 9.23 7.92 9.15
C ALA A 23 9.36 7.57 10.64
N LYS A 24 10.34 8.19 11.32
CA LYS A 24 10.46 8.12 12.78
C LYS A 24 9.24 8.74 13.46
N ASP A 25 8.86 9.93 12.99
CA ASP A 25 7.73 10.73 13.47
C ASP A 25 7.01 11.36 12.26
N ALA A 26 6.03 10.65 11.71
CA ALA A 26 5.22 11.18 10.60
C ALA A 26 4.24 12.25 11.10
N VAL A 27 4.20 13.39 10.42
CA VAL A 27 3.27 14.50 10.68
C VAL A 27 2.64 14.99 9.38
N LEU A 28 1.35 15.32 9.44
CA LEU A 28 0.63 15.98 8.36
C LEU A 28 0.63 17.49 8.62
N ILE A 29 1.10 18.26 7.64
CA ILE A 29 1.12 19.72 7.70
C ILE A 29 0.19 20.29 6.63
N CYS A 30 -0.68 21.22 7.01
CA CYS A 30 -1.58 21.93 6.09
C CYS A 30 -1.72 23.40 6.52
N GLY A 31 -1.00 24.30 5.84
CA GLY A 31 -0.92 25.70 6.24
C GLY A 31 -0.24 25.84 7.59
N CYS A 32 -0.91 26.49 8.56
CA CYS A 32 -0.43 26.62 9.94
C CYS A 32 -0.80 25.45 10.87
N LYS A 33 -1.43 24.39 10.34
CA LYS A 33 -1.89 23.24 11.13
C LYS A 33 -0.94 22.06 10.96
N THR A 34 -0.59 21.43 12.08
CA THR A 34 0.24 20.21 12.13
C THR A 34 -0.47 19.15 12.97
N VAL A 35 -0.53 17.92 12.47
CA VAL A 35 -1.18 16.79 13.14
C VAL A 35 -0.27 15.56 13.05
N SER A 36 -0.03 14.86 14.16
CA SER A 36 0.69 13.58 14.13
C SER A 36 -0.06 12.55 13.31
N TRP A 37 0.65 11.84 12.42
CA TRP A 37 0.06 10.81 11.56
C TRP A 37 -0.63 9.71 12.37
N GLY A 38 -0.04 9.32 13.50
CA GLY A 38 -0.63 8.31 14.39
C GLY A 38 -2.00 8.70 14.97
N LEU A 39 -2.33 9.99 15.07
CA LEU A 39 -3.67 10.44 15.45
C LEU A 39 -4.68 10.30 14.30
N ILE A 40 -4.21 10.40 13.06
CA ILE A 40 -5.01 10.25 11.85
C ILE A 40 -5.33 8.77 11.65
N THR A 41 -4.33 7.88 11.70
CA THR A 41 -4.51 6.43 11.53
C THR A 41 -5.42 5.83 12.62
N ARG A 42 -5.27 6.25 13.88
CA ARG A 42 -6.13 5.82 15.00
C ARG A 42 -7.60 6.19 14.79
N ARG A 43 -7.88 7.38 14.24
CA ARG A 43 -9.25 7.81 13.93
C ARG A 43 -9.81 7.13 12.68
N SER A 44 -8.99 6.89 11.66
CA SER A 44 -9.38 6.16 10.45
C SER A 44 -9.74 4.70 10.73
N LYS A 45 -9.06 4.04 11.68
CA LYS A 45 -9.40 2.69 12.15
C LYS A 45 -10.79 2.63 12.83
N VAL A 46 -11.20 3.69 13.53
CA VAL A 46 -12.51 3.77 14.20
C VAL A 46 -13.63 4.01 13.18
N VAL A 47 -13.40 4.88 12.17
CA VAL A 47 -14.38 5.11 11.09
C VAL A 47 -14.55 3.86 10.20
N GLY A 48 -13.51 3.04 10.04
CA GLY A 48 -13.61 1.76 9.35
C GLY A 48 -14.53 0.76 10.06
N TYR A 49 -14.51 0.69 11.39
CA TYR A 49 -15.38 -0.20 12.17
C TYR A 49 -16.88 0.16 12.03
N ASP A 50 -17.23 1.45 12.03
CA ASP A 50 -18.63 1.90 11.89
C ASP A 50 -19.15 1.80 10.44
N ALA A 51 -18.25 1.73 9.46
CA ALA A 51 -18.59 1.53 8.04
C ALA A 51 -18.60 0.05 7.61
N GLY A 52 -18.47 -0.90 8.55
CA GLY A 52 -18.42 -2.34 8.25
C GLY A 52 -17.10 -2.81 7.61
N LEU A 53 -16.03 -2.01 7.65
CA LEU A 53 -14.70 -2.37 7.20
C LEU A 53 -14.00 -3.14 8.34
N CYS A 54 -14.22 -4.45 8.31
CA CYS A 54 -13.87 -5.43 9.33
C CYS A 54 -12.35 -5.74 9.45
N PRO A 55 -11.94 -6.45 10.54
CA PRO A 55 -10.58 -6.54 11.04
C PRO A 55 -9.58 -7.23 10.10
N SER A 56 -8.30 -6.93 10.34
CA SER A 56 -7.07 -7.32 9.62
C SER A 56 -6.89 -8.78 9.17
N HIS A 57 -7.80 -9.71 9.49
CA HIS A 57 -7.78 -11.10 9.03
C HIS A 57 -8.68 -11.40 7.84
N LEU A 58 -9.56 -10.46 7.44
CA LEU A 58 -10.42 -10.62 6.25
C LEU A 58 -9.87 -9.91 5.00
N VAL A 59 -8.81 -9.11 5.12
CA VAL A 59 -8.14 -8.41 4.00
C VAL A 59 -7.85 -9.41 2.86
N SER A 60 -7.23 -10.55 3.16
CA SER A 60 -6.87 -11.55 2.14
C SER A 60 -8.07 -12.24 1.45
N LYS A 61 -9.25 -12.35 2.09
CA LYS A 61 -10.45 -12.94 1.46
C LYS A 61 -11.36 -11.91 0.80
N PHE A 62 -11.32 -10.66 1.28
CA PHE A 62 -12.13 -9.56 0.74
C PHE A 62 -11.50 -8.98 -0.53
N ASN A 63 -10.17 -9.01 -0.64
CA ASN A 63 -9.44 -8.50 -1.82
C ASN A 63 -9.69 -9.36 -3.08
N ALA A 64 -9.93 -10.67 -2.94
CA ALA A 64 -10.31 -11.52 -4.07
C ALA A 64 -11.69 -11.15 -4.66
N LEU A 65 -12.66 -10.75 -3.82
CA LEU A 65 -13.97 -10.27 -4.28
C LEU A 65 -13.90 -8.81 -4.77
N GLN A 66 -13.09 -7.95 -4.14
CA GLN A 66 -12.86 -6.58 -4.62
C GLN A 66 -12.12 -6.52 -5.95
N ALA A 67 -11.14 -7.40 -6.19
CA ALA A 67 -10.48 -7.54 -7.48
C ALA A 67 -11.48 -7.94 -8.57
N LEU A 68 -12.37 -8.91 -8.30
CA LEU A 68 -13.46 -9.30 -9.22
C LEU A 68 -14.45 -8.15 -9.50
N VAL A 69 -14.73 -7.28 -8.52
CA VAL A 69 -15.59 -6.09 -8.69
C VAL A 69 -14.87 -4.94 -9.41
N ALA A 70 -13.55 -4.82 -9.26
CA ALA A 70 -12.70 -3.82 -9.92
C ALA A 70 -12.48 -4.12 -11.41
N PHE A 71 -12.62 -5.38 -11.85
CA PHE A 71 -12.62 -5.75 -13.28
C PHE A 71 -13.91 -5.35 -14.02
N HIS A 72 -14.91 -4.76 -13.35
CA HIS A 72 -16.10 -4.25 -14.01
C HIS A 72 -15.83 -2.84 -14.57
N PRO A 73 -15.89 -2.60 -15.90
CA PRO A 73 -15.50 -1.32 -16.52
C PRO A 73 -16.37 -0.11 -16.13
N GLN A 74 -17.43 -0.34 -15.36
CA GLN A 74 -18.39 0.66 -14.93
C GLN A 74 -18.32 0.94 -13.41
N ASN A 75 -17.45 0.25 -12.67
CA ASN A 75 -17.28 0.46 -11.23
C ASN A 75 -16.17 1.49 -10.97
N ASN A 76 -16.58 2.75 -11.04
CA ASN A 76 -15.82 3.90 -10.56
C ASN A 76 -15.35 3.68 -9.09
N HIS A 77 -14.07 3.36 -8.91
CA HIS A 77 -13.13 3.92 -7.93
C HIS A 77 -13.61 4.45 -6.55
N TYR A 78 -14.49 3.76 -5.79
CA TYR A 78 -14.91 4.25 -4.46
C TYR A 78 -15.13 3.21 -3.35
N ILE A 79 -14.53 2.00 -3.40
CA ILE A 79 -14.75 1.05 -2.29
C ILE A 79 -13.88 1.36 -1.06
N THR A 80 -12.83 2.18 -1.19
CA THR A 80 -12.16 2.82 -0.06
C THR A 80 -12.33 4.34 -0.16
N SER A 81 -13.08 4.96 0.76
CA SER A 81 -13.21 6.43 0.82
C SER A 81 -11.95 7.12 1.40
N LEU A 82 -10.87 6.35 1.59
CA LEU A 82 -9.68 6.74 2.33
C LEU A 82 -8.40 6.29 1.61
N PRO A 83 -7.35 7.13 1.59
CA PRO A 83 -6.06 6.74 1.04
C PRO A 83 -5.45 5.50 1.71
N PRO A 84 -4.84 4.57 0.94
CA PRO A 84 -4.25 3.35 1.49
C PRO A 84 -3.22 3.57 2.62
N ALA A 85 -2.45 4.66 2.53
CA ALA A 85 -1.45 5.03 3.53
C ALA A 85 -2.02 5.28 4.95
N LEU A 86 -3.33 5.53 5.10
CA LEU A 86 -3.96 5.68 6.41
C LEU A 86 -4.06 4.36 7.19
N GLY A 87 -3.94 3.22 6.50
CA GLY A 87 -3.77 1.91 7.12
C GLY A 87 -2.34 1.65 7.59
N PHE A 88 -1.38 2.50 7.24
CA PHE A 88 0.04 2.28 7.49
C PHE A 88 0.50 3.01 8.74
N GLU A 89 1.09 2.24 9.64
CA GLU A 89 1.90 2.71 10.75
C GLU A 89 3.30 2.10 10.61
N ARG A 90 4.29 2.72 11.25
CA ARG A 90 5.65 2.20 11.30
C ARG A 90 5.65 0.77 11.87
N PRO A 91 5.93 -0.27 11.06
CA PRO A 91 6.01 -1.64 11.55
C PRO A 91 7.31 -1.84 12.33
N LYS A 92 7.38 -2.88 13.18
CA LYS A 92 8.66 -3.30 13.78
C LYS A 92 9.56 -4.00 12.75
N VAL A 93 8.99 -4.90 11.93
CA VAL A 93 9.61 -5.63 10.81
C VAL A 93 8.50 -6.09 9.85
N ARG A 94 8.73 -6.16 8.54
CA ARG A 94 7.89 -6.93 7.58
C ARG A 94 8.77 -7.87 6.79
N ASP A 95 8.38 -9.12 6.66
CA ASP A 95 9.10 -10.14 5.89
C ASP A 95 8.51 -10.34 4.49
N VAL A 96 9.20 -11.14 3.66
CA VAL A 96 8.79 -11.45 2.29
C VAL A 96 7.41 -12.12 2.23
N GLY A 97 6.99 -12.84 3.27
CA GLY A 97 5.63 -13.42 3.36
C GLY A 97 4.51 -12.38 3.36
N GLN A 98 4.82 -11.11 3.67
CA GLN A 98 3.87 -10.00 3.59
C GLN A 98 3.89 -9.27 2.24
N LEU A 99 4.83 -9.59 1.34
CA LEU A 99 5.00 -8.89 0.07
C LEU A 99 3.75 -8.96 -0.81
N LEU A 100 3.09 -10.12 -0.89
CA LEU A 100 1.85 -10.27 -1.66
C LEU A 100 0.72 -9.35 -1.16
N ASN A 101 0.56 -9.23 0.16
CA ASN A 101 -0.42 -8.31 0.74
C ASN A 101 -0.07 -6.84 0.47
N LEU A 102 1.23 -6.50 0.47
CA LEU A 102 1.69 -5.14 0.17
C LEU A 102 1.51 -4.78 -1.31
N LEU A 103 1.76 -5.73 -2.22
CA LEU A 103 1.51 -5.56 -3.65
C LEU A 103 0.03 -5.37 -3.95
N ASP A 104 -0.83 -6.11 -3.27
CA ASP A 104 -2.28 -5.95 -3.37
C ASP A 104 -2.69 -4.53 -2.92
N ILE A 105 -2.16 -4.02 -1.81
CA ILE A 105 -2.39 -2.63 -1.38
C ILE A 105 -1.86 -1.63 -2.43
N ALA A 106 -0.64 -1.82 -2.92
CA ALA A 106 -0.02 -0.95 -3.91
C ALA A 106 -0.78 -0.94 -5.25
N SER A 107 -1.52 -2.01 -5.56
CA SER A 107 -2.38 -2.08 -6.74
C SER A 107 -3.47 -0.99 -6.74
N PHE A 108 -3.97 -0.61 -5.55
CA PHE A 108 -4.94 0.47 -5.34
C PHE A 108 -4.32 1.87 -5.20
N CYS A 109 -2.99 1.98 -5.25
CA CYS A 109 -2.30 3.26 -5.23
C CYS A 109 -2.09 3.84 -6.64
N ASP A 110 -2.03 5.16 -6.71
CA ASP A 110 -1.62 5.90 -7.88
C ASP A 110 -0.10 5.79 -8.09
N ALA A 111 0.29 5.61 -9.35
CA ALA A 111 1.68 5.62 -9.79
C ALA A 111 1.75 6.16 -11.21
N SER A 112 2.69 7.07 -11.48
CA SER A 112 2.95 7.55 -12.84
C SER A 112 3.75 6.52 -13.64
N ASP A 113 4.67 5.84 -12.98
CA ASP A 113 5.38 4.68 -13.51
C ASP A 113 4.82 3.41 -12.86
N PRO A 114 4.31 2.42 -13.62
CA PRO A 114 3.78 1.19 -13.04
C PRO A 114 4.77 0.46 -12.12
N ARG A 115 6.07 0.54 -12.40
CA ARG A 115 7.14 -0.11 -11.60
C ARG A 115 7.20 0.43 -10.17
N ASP A 116 6.75 1.67 -9.94
CA ASP A 116 6.71 2.24 -8.59
C ASP A 116 5.80 1.44 -7.64
N LYS A 117 4.82 0.69 -8.16
CA LYS A 117 3.99 -0.21 -7.34
C LYS A 117 4.79 -1.34 -6.69
N VAL A 118 5.92 -1.70 -7.28
CA VAL A 118 6.90 -2.64 -6.72
C VAL A 118 7.97 -1.88 -5.95
N TYR A 119 8.60 -0.89 -6.57
CA TYR A 119 9.78 -0.22 -6.01
C TYR A 119 9.52 0.53 -4.71
N ALA A 120 8.33 1.09 -4.52
CA ALA A 120 7.95 1.73 -3.26
C ALA A 120 7.84 0.74 -2.08
N LEU A 121 7.79 -0.57 -2.34
CA LEU A 121 7.67 -1.62 -1.32
C LEU A 121 9.03 -2.19 -0.90
N LEU A 122 10.08 -2.03 -1.71
CA LEU A 122 11.40 -2.62 -1.44
C LEU A 122 11.97 -2.17 -0.10
N GLY A 123 11.79 -0.89 0.25
CA GLY A 123 12.21 -0.34 1.54
C GLY A 123 11.33 -0.74 2.72
N LEU A 124 10.22 -1.45 2.48
CA LEU A 124 9.23 -1.83 3.49
C LEU A 124 9.33 -3.29 3.93
N VAL A 125 10.12 -4.11 3.24
CA VAL A 125 10.21 -5.55 3.44
C VAL A 125 11.67 -5.96 3.65
N THR A 126 11.94 -6.67 4.73
CA THR A 126 13.22 -7.32 5.00
C THR A 126 13.28 -8.69 4.33
N GLY A 127 14.46 -9.14 3.95
CA GLY A 127 14.69 -10.40 3.23
C GLY A 127 14.77 -10.23 1.71
N LEU A 128 14.59 -9.00 1.20
CA LEU A 128 14.79 -8.68 -0.22
C LEU A 128 16.26 -8.32 -0.54
N GLU A 129 17.09 -8.11 0.47
CA GLU A 129 18.49 -7.70 0.34
C GLU A 129 19.35 -8.70 -0.44
N PRO A 130 19.24 -10.03 -0.26
CA PRO A 130 20.02 -11.02 -1.03
C PRO A 130 19.71 -11.01 -2.53
N LEU A 131 18.56 -10.48 -2.91
CA LEU A 131 18.12 -10.43 -4.31
C LEU A 131 18.68 -9.21 -5.05
N GLY A 132 19.30 -8.26 -4.35
CA GLY A 132 19.92 -7.08 -4.97
C GLY A 132 18.93 -6.15 -5.67
N PHE A 133 17.63 -6.28 -5.39
CA PHE A 133 16.59 -5.44 -5.98
C PHE A 133 16.78 -3.99 -5.58
N LEU A 134 17.30 -3.20 -6.52
CA LEU A 134 17.31 -1.75 -6.47
C LEU A 134 16.36 -1.25 -7.56
N PRO A 135 15.68 -0.10 -7.36
CA PRO A 135 14.89 0.48 -8.43
C PRO A 135 15.74 0.74 -9.68
N ASP A 136 15.51 -0.06 -10.72
CA ASP A 136 16.12 0.12 -12.04
C ASP A 136 15.03 0.48 -13.05
N TYR A 137 15.06 1.72 -13.52
CA TYR A 137 14.10 2.21 -14.51
C TYR A 137 14.55 1.96 -15.95
N THR A 138 15.67 1.25 -16.16
CA THR A 138 16.09 0.75 -17.46
C THR A 138 15.45 -0.59 -17.82
N GLU A 139 14.99 -1.35 -16.82
CA GLU A 139 14.20 -2.57 -17.00
C GLU A 139 12.80 -2.29 -17.55
N THR A 140 12.19 -3.26 -18.24
CA THR A 140 10.80 -3.10 -18.68
C THR A 140 9.84 -3.24 -17.50
N VAL A 141 8.59 -2.81 -17.68
CA VAL A 141 7.56 -3.03 -16.64
C VAL A 141 7.33 -4.53 -16.47
N GLU A 142 7.33 -5.27 -17.57
CA GLU A 142 7.11 -6.71 -17.62
C GLU A 142 8.18 -7.48 -16.83
N ASP A 143 9.45 -7.14 -17.01
CA ASP A 143 10.57 -7.80 -16.33
C ASP A 143 10.47 -7.62 -14.80
N VAL A 144 10.24 -6.39 -14.34
CA VAL A 144 10.11 -6.08 -12.91
C VAL A 144 8.97 -6.87 -12.25
N TYR A 145 7.83 -6.98 -12.92
CA TYR A 145 6.69 -7.74 -12.39
C TYR A 145 6.91 -9.25 -12.47
N LEU A 146 7.60 -9.74 -13.52
CA LEU A 146 7.94 -11.14 -13.67
C LEU A 146 8.88 -11.61 -12.55
N ASP A 147 9.90 -10.82 -12.25
CA ASP A 147 10.88 -11.16 -11.22
C ASP A 147 10.24 -11.24 -9.83
N ILE A 148 9.35 -10.30 -9.51
CA ILE A 148 8.56 -10.35 -8.27
C ILE A 148 7.65 -11.59 -8.22
N ALA A 149 7.02 -11.95 -9.35
CA ALA A 149 6.19 -13.15 -9.41
C ALA A 149 7.01 -14.44 -9.20
N ILE A 150 8.21 -14.52 -9.79
CA ILE A 150 9.14 -15.64 -9.60
C ILE A 150 9.56 -15.74 -8.13
N LEU A 151 9.93 -14.63 -7.52
CA LEU A 151 10.30 -14.55 -6.10
C LEU A 151 9.18 -15.08 -5.20
N LEU A 152 7.95 -14.61 -5.40
CA LEU A 152 6.79 -15.06 -4.62
C LEU A 152 6.53 -16.57 -4.82
N ALA A 153 6.70 -17.08 -6.04
CA ALA A 153 6.52 -18.50 -6.33
C ALA A 153 7.57 -19.39 -5.64
N GLN A 154 8.82 -18.91 -5.52
CA GLN A 154 9.90 -19.63 -4.85
C GLN A 154 9.71 -19.69 -3.33
N GLU A 155 9.23 -18.60 -2.72
CA GLU A 155 8.93 -18.54 -1.28
C GLU A 155 7.74 -19.42 -0.86
N CYS A 156 6.77 -19.65 -1.76
CA CYS A 156 5.63 -20.53 -1.47
C CYS A 156 5.96 -22.03 -1.45
N GLY A 157 7.14 -22.46 -1.94
CA GLY A 157 7.53 -23.88 -2.02
C GLY A 157 6.64 -24.74 -2.94
N PRO A 158 7.05 -25.96 -3.32
CA PRO A 158 6.14 -26.91 -3.95
C PRO A 158 5.05 -27.29 -2.95
N MET A 159 3.77 -27.13 -3.35
CA MET A 159 2.62 -27.65 -2.60
C MET A 159 2.71 -29.16 -2.38
#